data_AF-A0A956XYN6-F1
#
_entry.id   AF-A0A956XYN6-F1
#
_cell.length_a   1.000
_cell.length_b   1.000
_cell.length_c   1.000
_cell.angle_alpha   90.00
_cell.angle_beta   90.00
_cell.angle_gamma   90.00
#
_symmetry.space_group_name_H-M   'P 1'
#
loop_
_entity.id
_entity.type
_entity.pdbx_description
1 polymer ?
#
loop_
_entity_poly.entity_id
_entity_poly.type
_entity_poly.pdbx_seq_one_letter_code
_entity_poly.pdbx_strand_id
1 'polypeptide(L)'
;FKVRDYGRGIPKADFENIWDELYQINREHYEDQGSGCGLAIVDGAVKIHGGSRNVESEGIGNGSTFTIRIPVTPPDNPDSYEAFDGIASMMSQ
;
A
#
# COMPACT_ATOMS: atom_id res chain seq x y z
N PHE A 1 3.60 -12.22 5.05
CA PHE A 1 4.66 -12.65 4.10
C PHE A 1 5.45 -11.42 3.64
N LYS A 2 6.60 -11.62 2.95
CA LYS A 2 7.39 -10.52 2.37
C LYS A 2 7.75 -10.81 0.92
N VAL A 3 7.83 -9.76 0.11
CA VAL A 3 8.25 -9.80 -1.30
C VAL A 3 9.38 -8.80 -1.46
N ARG A 4 10.52 -9.25 -2.00
CA ARG A 4 11.67 -8.38 -2.32
C ARG A 4 11.82 -8.30 -3.84
N ASP A 5 11.97 -7.09 -4.34
CA ASP A 5 12.36 -6.83 -5.72
C ASP A 5 13.80 -6.28 -5.79
N TYR A 6 14.32 -6.17 -7.01
CA TYR A 6 15.63 -5.58 -7.33
C TYR A 6 15.49 -4.46 -8.36
N GLY A 7 14.32 -3.81 -8.39
CA GLY A 7 14.01 -2.71 -9.29
C GLY A 7 14.63 -1.39 -8.84
N ARG A 8 14.04 -0.29 -9.31
CA ARG A 8 14.60 1.06 -9.12
C ARG A 8 14.69 1.54 -7.66
N GLY A 9 14.06 0.86 -6.71
CA GLY A 9 13.98 1.31 -5.32
C GLY A 9 13.02 2.49 -5.13
N ILE A 10 12.82 2.88 -3.87
CA ILE A 10 11.83 3.91 -3.48
C ILE A 10 12.52 4.93 -2.54
N PRO A 11 12.45 6.24 -2.82
CA PRO A 11 12.89 7.26 -1.87
C PRO A 11 12.06 7.23 -0.60
N LYS A 12 12.69 7.43 0.56
CA LYS A 12 12.00 7.39 1.87
C LYS A 12 10.84 8.38 1.98
N ALA A 13 10.92 9.52 1.31
CA ALA A 13 9.87 10.54 1.32
C ALA A 13 8.55 10.04 0.70
N ASP A 14 8.61 9.01 -0.13
CA ASP A 14 7.44 8.49 -0.86
C ASP A 14 6.80 7.28 -0.17
N PHE A 15 7.35 6.78 0.95
CA PHE A 15 6.89 5.54 1.60
C PHE A 15 5.43 5.55 2.01
N GLU A 16 4.88 6.72 2.36
CA GLU A 16 3.46 6.85 2.69
C GLU A 16 2.59 7.07 1.45
N ASN A 17 3.07 7.87 0.50
CA ASN A 17 2.28 8.25 -0.67
C ASN A 17 2.14 7.11 -1.71
N ILE A 18 3.07 6.14 -1.72
CA ILE A 18 2.99 5.01 -2.67
C ILE A 18 1.75 4.12 -2.49
N TRP A 19 1.02 4.29 -1.38
CA TRP A 19 -0.23 3.58 -1.12
C TRP A 19 -1.46 4.34 -1.60
N ASP A 20 -1.31 5.59 -2.05
CA ASP A 20 -2.39 6.41 -2.57
C ASP A 20 -2.75 6.02 -4.01
N GLU A 21 -4.02 6.15 -4.36
CA GLU A 21 -4.48 5.85 -5.71
C GLU A 21 -3.89 6.85 -6.72
N LEU A 22 -3.50 6.35 -7.89
CA LEU A 22 -2.91 7.12 -8.99
C LEU A 22 -1.55 7.76 -8.69
N TYR A 23 -0.98 7.53 -7.50
CA TYR A 23 0.33 8.05 -7.16
C TYR A 23 1.43 7.33 -7.94
N GLN A 24 2.34 8.12 -8.53
CA GLN A 24 3.49 7.63 -9.29
C GLN A 24 4.71 8.50 -9.00
N ILE A 25 5.82 7.87 -8.59
CA ILE A 25 7.07 8.57 -8.30
C ILE A 25 7.69 9.04 -9.62
N ASN A 26 7.95 10.35 -9.72
CA ASN A 26 8.67 10.98 -10.83
C ASN A 26 8.06 10.66 -12.21
N ARG A 27 6.73 10.76 -12.33
CA ARG A 27 5.97 10.48 -13.57
C ARG A 27 6.48 11.25 -14.80
N GLU A 28 7.05 12.43 -14.60
CA GLU A 28 7.62 13.25 -15.68
C GLU A 28 8.93 12.67 -16.23
N HIS A 29 9.63 11.84 -15.45
CA HIS A 29 10.94 11.29 -15.80
C HIS A 29 10.90 9.79 -16.13
N TYR A 30 9.91 9.07 -15.58
CA TYR A 30 9.73 7.64 -15.81
C TYR A 30 8.38 7.41 -16.49
N GLU A 31 8.40 6.99 -17.76
CA GLU A 31 7.22 6.44 -18.44
C GLU A 31 6.96 5.00 -17.94
N ASP A 32 6.65 4.88 -16.64
CA ASP A 32 6.25 3.59 -16.07
C ASP A 32 4.87 3.21 -16.62
N GLN A 33 4.77 2.00 -17.15
CA GLN A 33 3.50 1.42 -17.58
C GLN A 33 2.62 1.14 -16.35
N GLY A 34 1.40 1.70 -16.32
CA GLY A 34 0.40 1.42 -15.29
C GLY A 34 -0.35 2.66 -14.81
N SER A 35 -1.50 2.45 -14.17
CA SER A 35 -2.34 3.53 -13.63
C SER A 35 -1.88 4.07 -12.29
N GLY A 36 -0.98 3.36 -11.58
CA GLY A 36 -0.65 3.66 -10.19
C GLY A 36 -1.63 3.08 -9.16
N CYS A 37 -2.59 2.24 -9.55
CA CYS A 37 -3.61 1.71 -8.62
C CYS A 37 -3.15 0.46 -7.83
N GLY A 38 -2.06 -0.20 -8.23
CA GLY A 38 -1.71 -1.53 -7.72
C GLY A 38 -1.50 -1.58 -6.20
N LEU A 39 -0.72 -0.65 -5.64
CA LEU A 39 -0.45 -0.62 -4.20
C LEU A 39 -1.65 -0.13 -3.40
N ALA A 40 -2.48 0.77 -3.95
CA ALA A 40 -3.74 1.17 -3.33
C ALA A 40 -4.72 -0.02 -3.20
N ILE A 41 -4.81 -0.88 -4.22
CA ILE A 41 -5.61 -2.11 -4.17
C ILE A 41 -5.06 -3.07 -3.09
N VAL A 42 -3.74 -3.21 -3.01
CA VAL A 42 -3.10 -4.03 -1.96
C VAL A 42 -3.41 -3.47 -0.58
N ASP A 43 -3.31 -2.16 -0.37
CA ASP A 43 -3.63 -1.51 0.91
C ASP A 43 -5.09 -1.77 1.32
N GLY A 44 -6.04 -1.61 0.39
CA GLY A 44 -7.44 -1.96 0.61
C GLY A 44 -7.64 -3.44 0.97
N ALA A 45 -7.02 -4.35 0.23
CA ALA A 45 -7.08 -5.79 0.52
C ALA A 45 -6.51 -6.11 1.89
N VAL A 46 -5.35 -5.55 2.25
CA VAL A 46 -4.72 -5.75 3.56
C VAL A 46 -5.62 -5.26 4.68
N LYS A 47 -6.20 -4.06 4.51
CA LYS A 47 -7.15 -3.49 5.47
C LYS A 47 -8.35 -4.42 5.65
N ILE A 48 -9.04 -4.86 4.59
CA ILE A 48 -10.21 -5.75 4.69
C ILE A 48 -9.91 -7.01 5.53
N HIS A 49 -8.68 -7.49 5.50
CA HIS A 49 -8.26 -8.65 6.29
C HIS A 49 -7.77 -8.31 7.71
N GLY A 50 -7.96 -7.08 8.19
CA GLY A 50 -7.45 -6.60 9.49
C GLY A 50 -5.93 -6.55 9.56
N GLY A 51 -5.26 -6.48 8.40
CA GLY A 51 -3.82 -6.59 8.28
C GLY A 51 -3.07 -5.28 8.39
N SER A 52 -1.75 -5.40 8.31
CA SER A 52 -0.83 -4.26 8.20
C SER A 52 0.12 -4.45 7.01
N ARG A 53 0.50 -3.35 6.37
CA ARG A 53 1.45 -3.29 5.27
C ARG A 53 2.65 -2.43 5.63
N ASN A 54 3.82 -2.75 5.08
CA ASN A 54 5.04 -1.96 5.23
C ASN A 54 5.89 -2.02 3.96
N VAL A 55 6.72 -0.99 3.74
CA VAL A 55 7.72 -0.93 2.68
C VAL A 55 9.07 -0.56 3.27
N GLU A 56 10.13 -1.16 2.74
CA GLU A 56 11.52 -0.83 3.06
C GLU A 56 12.31 -0.71 1.76
N SER A 57 13.15 0.31 1.65
CA SER A 57 14.09 0.50 0.55
C SER A 57 15.27 1.34 1.02
N GLU A 58 16.47 1.03 0.54
CA GLU A 58 17.69 1.84 0.78
C GLU A 58 17.80 3.03 -0.19
N GLY A 59 16.76 3.26 -1.00
CA GLY A 59 16.70 4.34 -1.98
C GLY A 59 16.94 3.86 -3.41
N ILE A 60 17.12 4.82 -4.33
CA ILE A 60 17.20 4.55 -5.76
C ILE A 60 18.37 3.61 -6.09
N GLY A 61 18.08 2.57 -6.88
CA GLY A 61 19.02 1.53 -7.33
C GLY A 61 19.10 0.29 -6.43
N ASN A 62 18.41 0.25 -5.28
CA ASN A 62 18.55 -0.82 -4.29
C ASN A 62 17.35 -1.77 -4.20
N GLY A 63 16.37 -1.66 -5.09
CA GLY A 63 15.09 -2.38 -5.00
C GLY A 63 14.29 -2.02 -3.75
N SER A 64 13.23 -2.79 -3.49
CA SER A 64 12.38 -2.60 -2.31
C SER A 64 11.96 -3.94 -1.71
N THR A 65 11.52 -3.92 -0.46
CA THR A 65 10.87 -5.06 0.20
C THR A 65 9.52 -4.63 0.74
N PHE A 66 8.47 -5.31 0.30
CA PHE A 66 7.10 -5.11 0.76
C PHE A 66 6.73 -6.22 1.74
N THR A 67 6.20 -5.85 2.90
CA THR A 67 5.81 -6.80 3.94
C THR A 67 4.32 -6.65 4.24
N ILE A 68 3.60 -7.77 4.18
CA ILE A 68 2.18 -7.86 4.57
C ILE A 68 2.05 -8.77 5.80
N ARG A 69 1.27 -8.34 6.78
CA ARG A 69 0.89 -9.16 7.95
C ARG A 69 -0.62 -9.23 8.03
N ILE A 70 -1.15 -10.44 8.10
CA ILE A 70 -2.58 -10.71 8.28
C ILE A 70 -2.74 -11.46 9.61
N PRO A 71 -3.67 -11.07 10.49
CA PRO A 71 -4.04 -11.83 11.68
C PRO A 71 -4.49 -13.25 11.32
N VAL A 72 -4.07 -14.24 12.10
CA VAL A 72 -4.44 -15.65 11.86
C VAL A 72 -5.84 -15.95 12.41
N THR A 73 -6.28 -15.15 13.37
CA THR A 73 -7.65 -15.10 13.89
C THR A 73 -8.26 -13.76 13.53
N PRO A 74 -9.56 -13.69 13.22
CA PRO A 74 -10.27 -12.42 13.11
C PRO A 74 -10.05 -11.59 14.39
N PRO A 75 -10.03 -10.26 14.31
CA PRO A 75 -9.98 -9.42 15.49
C PRO A 75 -11.17 -9.73 16.40
N ASP A 76 -10.91 -9.80 17.71
CA ASP A 76 -11.90 -10.17 18.73
C ASP A 76 -13.11 -9.20 18.77
N ASN A 77 -12.98 -8.02 18.16
CA ASN A 77 -14.06 -7.05 18.00
C ASN A 77 -14.44 -6.89 16.51
N PRO A 78 -15.65 -7.32 16.08
CA PRO A 78 -16.14 -7.08 14.73
C PRO A 78 -16.29 -5.59 14.38
N ASP A 79 -16.43 -4.69 15.36
CA ASP A 79 -16.49 -3.24 15.11
C ASP A 79 -15.12 -2.65 14.75
N SER A 80 -14.02 -3.41 14.88
CA SER A 80 -12.72 -3.00 14.33
C SER A 80 -12.72 -2.94 12.79
N TYR A 81 -13.74 -3.55 12.16
CA TYR A 81 -14.07 -3.41 10.76
C TYR A 81 -14.95 -2.18 10.44
N GLU A 82 -15.32 -1.35 11.42
CA GLU A 82 -16.08 -0.10 11.20
C GLU A 82 -15.19 1.13 10.99
N ALA A 83 -13.86 1.03 11.20
CA ALA A 83 -12.92 2.05 10.73
C ALA A 83 -12.95 2.26 9.20
N PHE A 84 -13.72 1.41 8.49
CA PHE A 84 -14.00 1.41 7.07
C PHE A 84 -15.17 2.31 6.66
N ASP A 85 -16.00 2.79 7.59
CA ASP A 85 -17.15 3.62 7.24
C ASP A 85 -16.78 5.02 6.72
N GLY A 86 -15.55 5.49 6.96
CA GLY A 86 -15.07 6.76 6.42
C GLY A 86 -15.04 6.81 4.87
N ILE A 87 -14.78 5.68 4.21
CA ILE A 87 -14.78 5.58 2.74
C ILE A 87 -16.18 5.30 2.18
N ALA A 88 -17.01 4.52 2.87
CA ALA A 88 -18.42 4.32 2.49
C ALA A 88 -19.23 5.63 2.64
N SER A 89 -18.93 6.43 3.67
CA SER A 89 -19.53 7.75 3.92
C SER A 89 -19.11 8.81 2.89
N MET A 90 -17.96 8.67 2.23
CA MET A 90 -17.56 9.54 1.10
C MET A 90 -18.22 9.17 -0.23
N MET A 91 -18.70 7.93 -0.38
CA MET A 91 -19.39 7.44 -1.59
C MET A 91 -20.93 7.55 -1.50
N SER A 92 -21.46 8.09 -0.40
CA SER A 92 -22.89 8.39 -0.19
C SER A 92 -23.25 9.87 -0.32
N GLN A 93 -22.42 10.68 -1.00
CA GLN A 93 -22.76 12.06 -1.40
C GLN A 93 -22.79 12.21 -2.92
#